data_AF-A0A7S4DWI0-F1
#
_entry.id   AF-A0A7S4DWI0-F1
#
_cell.length_a   1.000
_cell.length_b   1.000
_cell.length_c   1.000
_cell.angle_alpha   90.00
_cell.angle_beta   90.00
_cell.angle_gamma   90.00
#
_symmetry.space_group_name_H-M   'P 1'
#
loop_
_entity.id
_entity.type
_entity.pdbx_description
1 polymer ?
#
loop_
_entity_poly.entity_id
_entity_poly.type
_entity_poly.pdbx_seq_one_letter_code
_entity_poly.pdbx_strand_id
1 'polypeptide(L)'
;FRTEPRYIRASPSLHACVCARMFLLATALFCAAAAELPPLYYRYASFAVDDPNEAARFFSRYTGAKVISSDQFLIDATPAAQVVGVRLPFQGKFSDVYFQNDTSLPAGDMSLASFARKIATTHSMAQDDWDWWQDWHLAFSVDDLDAVALRLMKDDVPFVSRGSLYFAIPRTGLIIQVLGDATVYWKEPFLFCRETSEEVTAKMKPYTLNVTDLGSAPDLPLPEFVPSHQSLAASDAQANARWMEAYLNLTFFYPFTRPNETHAYAGGTCARIEWMYAADRYQFHFIEQRVKREGNLRIAAHEDYLRRLHGNLTQVDQYMLFRAALSTPDVGAYAANFAKHGIPTLLSDGDDGVKRLLVTPPNGYTIELFEDASHRPRVEKSPRQW
;
A
#
# COMPACT_ATOMS: atom_id res chain seq x y z
N PHE A 1 26.84 -54.30 15.07
CA PHE A 1 26.93 -55.73 15.42
C PHE A 1 27.44 -55.85 16.85
N ARG A 2 26.92 -56.81 17.64
CA ARG A 2 27.08 -56.96 19.10
C ARG A 2 26.38 -55.83 19.91
N THR A 3 25.67 -56.09 21.01
CA THR A 3 25.12 -57.36 21.57
C THR A 3 23.91 -57.08 22.46
N GLU A 4 22.97 -58.03 22.52
CA GLU A 4 21.93 -58.21 23.59
C GLU A 4 22.59 -58.54 24.96
N PRO A 5 21.88 -58.63 26.14
CA PRO A 5 20.45 -58.96 26.30
C PRO A 5 19.62 -58.25 27.43
N ARG A 6 18.29 -58.36 27.27
CA ARG A 6 17.23 -58.76 28.24
C ARG A 6 17.54 -58.78 29.76
N TYR A 7 16.54 -58.37 30.57
CA TYR A 7 15.80 -59.32 31.44
C TYR A 7 14.38 -58.80 31.77
N ILE A 8 13.57 -59.61 32.47
CA ILE A 8 12.10 -59.50 32.55
C ILE A 8 11.58 -59.71 34.00
N ARG A 9 10.40 -59.12 34.31
CA ARG A 9 9.34 -59.49 35.30
C ARG A 9 9.22 -58.77 36.67
N ALA A 10 7.93 -58.68 37.05
CA ALA A 10 7.33 -58.65 38.40
C ALA A 10 7.07 -57.30 39.11
N SER A 11 5.77 -56.96 39.19
CA SER A 11 5.08 -56.13 40.19
C SER A 11 4.65 -57.04 41.39
N PRO A 12 4.02 -56.59 42.51
CA PRO A 12 3.54 -55.25 42.89
C PRO A 12 3.80 -54.82 44.37
N SER A 13 3.39 -53.60 44.76
CA SER A 13 2.68 -53.32 46.05
C SER A 13 2.21 -51.85 46.17
N LEU A 14 1.43 -51.53 47.21
CA LEU A 14 0.56 -50.36 47.38
C LEU A 14 1.24 -49.13 48.04
N HIS A 15 0.43 -48.05 48.19
CA HIS A 15 0.64 -46.74 48.87
C HIS A 15 1.26 -45.66 47.98
N ALA A 16 0.78 -44.40 47.92
CA ALA A 16 -0.45 -43.77 48.45
C ALA A 16 -0.98 -42.78 47.37
N CYS A 17 -2.29 -42.65 47.12
CA CYS A 17 -3.27 -41.82 47.83
C CYS A 17 -2.95 -40.31 47.93
N VAL A 18 -3.95 -39.47 47.56
CA VAL A 18 -4.00 -37.98 47.68
C VAL A 18 -3.03 -37.16 46.81
N CYS A 19 -3.48 -36.78 45.60
CA CYS A 19 -3.24 -35.45 44.98
C CYS A 19 -4.01 -35.17 43.65
N ALA A 20 -4.88 -36.07 43.19
CA ALA A 20 -5.46 -36.03 41.84
C ALA A 20 -6.72 -35.13 41.63
N ARG A 21 -6.89 -34.03 42.39
CA ARG A 21 -8.07 -33.12 42.24
C ARG A 21 -7.80 -31.61 42.17
N MET A 22 -6.54 -31.17 42.17
CA MET A 22 -6.18 -29.76 41.93
C MET A 22 -5.52 -29.50 40.56
N PHE A 23 -5.44 -30.51 39.68
CA PHE A 23 -4.81 -30.41 38.35
C PHE A 23 -5.80 -30.43 37.17
N LEU A 24 -7.10 -30.24 37.43
CA LEU A 24 -8.19 -30.28 36.43
C LEU A 24 -9.03 -28.99 36.34
N LEU A 25 -8.62 -27.90 37.02
CA LEU A 25 -9.17 -26.55 36.84
C LEU A 25 -8.13 -25.52 36.35
N ALA A 26 -6.85 -25.89 36.21
CA ALA A 26 -5.77 -24.98 35.81
C ALA A 26 -5.43 -25.01 34.31
N THR A 27 -6.08 -25.90 33.54
CA THR A 27 -5.80 -26.17 32.11
C THR A 27 -7.03 -26.03 31.21
N ALA A 28 -8.12 -25.44 31.74
CA ALA A 28 -9.36 -25.17 31.02
C ALA A 28 -9.54 -23.67 30.64
N LEU A 29 -8.51 -22.85 30.85
CA LEU A 29 -8.42 -21.49 30.33
C LEU A 29 -7.24 -21.40 29.34
N PHE A 30 -7.36 -20.51 28.35
CA PHE A 30 -6.33 -20.19 27.34
C PHE A 30 -5.95 -21.29 26.33
N CYS A 31 -6.87 -22.21 26.04
CA CYS A 31 -7.07 -22.69 24.66
C CYS A 31 -8.20 -21.90 23.96
N ALA A 32 -8.21 -20.58 24.16
CA ALA A 32 -8.86 -19.70 23.20
C ALA A 32 -7.99 -19.74 21.94
N ALA A 33 -8.49 -20.39 20.89
CA ALA A 33 -7.91 -20.22 19.55
C ALA A 33 -7.84 -18.71 19.28
N ALA A 34 -6.68 -18.22 18.81
CA ALA A 34 -6.59 -16.83 18.38
C ALA A 34 -7.65 -16.64 17.28
N ALA A 35 -8.62 -15.76 17.52
CA ALA A 35 -9.68 -15.50 16.56
C ALA A 35 -9.02 -15.02 15.26
N GLU A 36 -9.15 -15.83 14.20
CA GLU A 36 -8.54 -15.56 12.92
C GLU A 36 -9.09 -14.23 12.39
N LEU A 37 -8.18 -13.30 12.08
CA LEU A 37 -8.57 -11.94 11.72
C LEU A 37 -9.31 -11.96 10.37
N PRO A 38 -10.51 -11.37 10.29
CA PRO A 38 -11.37 -11.48 9.12
C PRO A 38 -10.71 -10.85 7.88
N PRO A 39 -10.92 -11.40 6.67
CA PRO A 39 -10.22 -10.96 5.48
C PRO A 39 -10.39 -9.46 5.18
N LEU A 40 -9.32 -8.87 4.64
CA LEU A 40 -9.26 -7.49 4.18
C LEU A 40 -9.37 -7.43 2.65
N TYR A 41 -10.16 -6.50 2.13
CA TYR A 41 -10.36 -6.27 0.69
C TYR A 41 -10.13 -4.80 0.37
N TYR A 42 -9.40 -4.47 -0.70
CA TYR A 42 -9.11 -3.10 -1.09
C TYR A 42 -10.33 -2.40 -1.69
N ARG A 43 -10.50 -1.12 -1.36
CA ARG A 43 -11.68 -0.32 -1.75
C ARG A 43 -11.37 1.00 -2.40
N TYR A 44 -10.45 1.77 -1.82
CA TYR A 44 -10.07 3.08 -2.34
C TYR A 44 -8.68 3.49 -1.85
N ALA A 45 -8.09 4.44 -2.57
CA ALA A 45 -6.92 5.20 -2.12
C ALA A 45 -7.29 6.68 -1.94
N SER A 46 -6.63 7.35 -1.01
CA SER A 46 -6.84 8.77 -0.71
C SER A 46 -5.50 9.48 -0.61
N PHE A 47 -5.46 10.73 -1.09
CA PHE A 47 -4.26 11.56 -1.14
C PHE A 47 -4.57 12.99 -0.69
N ALA A 48 -3.75 13.49 0.23
CA ALA A 48 -3.78 14.87 0.67
C ALA A 48 -3.07 15.75 -0.39
N VAL A 49 -3.74 16.77 -0.93
CA VAL A 49 -3.21 17.57 -2.04
C VAL A 49 -3.58 19.05 -1.88
N ASP A 50 -2.83 19.95 -2.53
CA ASP A 50 -3.06 21.40 -2.46
C ASP A 50 -4.30 21.82 -3.28
N ASP A 51 -4.48 21.27 -4.49
CA ASP A 51 -5.67 21.45 -5.34
C ASP A 51 -6.30 20.09 -5.71
N PRO A 52 -7.31 19.64 -4.95
CA PRO A 52 -8.10 18.43 -5.25
C PRO A 52 -8.76 18.44 -6.63
N ASN A 53 -9.13 19.61 -7.15
CA ASN A 53 -9.81 19.73 -8.44
C ASN A 53 -8.82 19.60 -9.61
N GLU A 54 -7.59 20.10 -9.49
CA GLU A 54 -6.53 19.84 -10.47
C GLU A 54 -6.12 18.37 -10.46
N ALA A 55 -5.87 17.80 -9.29
CA ALA A 55 -5.46 16.41 -9.15
C ALA A 55 -6.49 15.44 -9.76
N ALA A 56 -7.78 15.64 -9.46
CA ALA A 56 -8.88 14.88 -10.04
C ALA A 56 -8.99 15.06 -11.57
N ARG A 57 -8.97 16.31 -12.09
CA ARG A 57 -9.03 16.58 -13.54
C ARG A 57 -7.86 15.92 -14.29
N PHE A 58 -6.66 15.98 -13.72
CA PHE A 58 -5.48 15.37 -14.31
C PHE A 58 -5.59 13.83 -14.30
N PHE A 59 -5.94 13.23 -13.16
CA PHE A 59 -6.12 11.79 -13.05
C PHE A 59 -7.19 11.26 -14.02
N SER A 60 -8.37 11.89 -14.06
CA SER A 60 -9.46 11.56 -15.00
C SER A 60 -9.03 11.61 -16.47
N ARG A 61 -8.18 12.58 -16.86
CA ARG A 61 -7.71 12.73 -18.25
C ARG A 61 -6.85 11.56 -18.75
N TYR A 62 -6.09 10.91 -17.87
CA TYR A 62 -5.14 9.85 -18.25
C TYR A 62 -5.55 8.44 -17.79
N THR A 63 -6.60 8.31 -16.98
CA THR A 63 -7.12 7.02 -16.49
C THR A 63 -8.58 6.73 -16.89
N GLY A 64 -9.29 7.72 -17.45
CA GLY A 64 -10.73 7.60 -17.75
C GLY A 64 -11.65 7.63 -16.53
N ALA A 65 -11.11 7.83 -15.32
CA ALA A 65 -11.88 7.91 -14.08
C ALA A 65 -12.96 9.00 -14.12
N LYS A 66 -14.13 8.71 -13.58
CA LYS A 66 -15.28 9.63 -13.59
C LYS A 66 -15.43 10.31 -12.24
N VAL A 67 -15.54 11.63 -12.21
CA VAL A 67 -15.86 12.37 -10.97
C VAL A 67 -17.20 11.86 -10.42
N ILE A 68 -17.23 11.54 -9.12
CA ILE A 68 -18.43 11.12 -8.39
C ILE A 68 -18.94 12.22 -7.48
N SER A 69 -20.23 12.20 -7.18
CA SER A 69 -20.86 13.15 -6.25
C SER A 69 -20.66 12.73 -4.79
N SER A 70 -20.79 13.67 -3.85
CA SER A 70 -20.44 13.45 -2.44
C SER A 70 -21.33 12.44 -1.70
N ASP A 71 -22.54 12.21 -2.18
CA ASP A 71 -23.44 11.13 -1.73
C ASP A 71 -22.94 9.71 -2.12
N GLN A 72 -21.89 9.62 -2.94
CA GLN A 72 -21.30 8.37 -3.41
C GLN A 72 -19.90 8.10 -2.84
N PHE A 73 -19.42 8.96 -1.93
CA PHE A 73 -18.10 8.84 -1.31
C PHE A 73 -18.06 7.68 -0.30
N LEU A 74 -16.89 7.05 -0.17
CA LEU A 74 -16.60 6.01 0.83
C LEU A 74 -15.80 6.54 2.04
N ILE A 75 -15.55 7.84 2.07
CA ILE A 75 -14.80 8.53 3.13
C ILE A 75 -15.71 9.41 3.97
N ASP A 76 -15.39 9.54 5.26
CA ASP A 76 -15.84 10.68 6.06
C ASP A 76 -14.92 11.87 5.78
N ALA A 77 -15.49 13.06 5.64
CA ALA A 77 -14.77 14.31 5.38
C ALA A 77 -15.40 15.44 6.21
N THR A 78 -14.58 16.33 6.78
CA THR A 78 -15.14 17.41 7.61
C THR A 78 -15.92 18.42 6.75
N PRO A 79 -16.85 19.21 7.34
CA PRO A 79 -17.52 20.30 6.62
C PRO A 79 -16.59 21.41 6.09
N ALA A 80 -15.29 21.40 6.44
CA ALA A 80 -14.26 22.31 5.93
C ALA A 80 -13.38 21.68 4.84
N ALA A 81 -13.49 20.37 4.60
CA ALA A 81 -12.68 19.65 3.63
C ALA A 81 -13.15 19.93 2.19
N GLN A 82 -12.20 20.29 1.32
CA GLN A 82 -12.39 20.21 -0.12
C GLN A 82 -12.03 18.80 -0.59
N VAL A 83 -13.03 18.04 -1.06
CA VAL A 83 -12.86 16.67 -1.56
C VAL A 83 -13.30 16.57 -3.02
N VAL A 84 -12.53 15.86 -3.83
CA VAL A 84 -12.99 15.36 -5.14
C VAL A 84 -12.69 13.87 -5.23
N GLY A 85 -13.75 13.05 -5.22
CA GLY A 85 -13.69 11.63 -5.51
C GLY A 85 -13.77 11.36 -7.02
N VAL A 86 -12.96 10.44 -7.51
CA VAL A 86 -13.02 9.91 -8.88
C VAL A 86 -13.10 8.38 -8.86
N ARG A 87 -13.98 7.81 -9.69
CA ARG A 87 -14.29 6.37 -9.73
C ARG A 87 -13.79 5.74 -11.01
N LEU A 88 -13.01 4.67 -10.86
CA LEU A 88 -12.60 3.76 -11.93
C LEU A 88 -13.52 2.53 -11.91
N PRO A 89 -14.44 2.37 -12.87
CA PRO A 89 -15.17 1.13 -13.06
C PRO A 89 -14.23 0.08 -13.68
N PHE A 90 -14.26 -1.16 -13.18
CA PHE A 90 -13.51 -2.26 -13.78
C PHE A 90 -14.20 -3.61 -13.54
N GLN A 91 -14.32 -4.47 -14.56
CA GLN A 91 -14.83 -5.85 -14.42
C GLN A 91 -16.17 -6.00 -13.66
N GLY A 92 -17.07 -5.01 -13.74
CA GLY A 92 -18.33 -4.97 -12.99
C GLY A 92 -18.21 -4.54 -11.51
N LYS A 93 -17.00 -4.20 -11.06
CA LYS A 93 -16.65 -3.55 -9.79
C LYS A 93 -16.27 -2.08 -10.03
N PHE A 94 -15.80 -1.42 -8.98
CA PHE A 94 -15.12 -0.13 -9.07
C PHE A 94 -14.06 0.03 -7.97
N SER A 95 -13.16 1.00 -8.15
CA SER A 95 -12.30 1.57 -7.11
C SER A 95 -12.41 3.07 -7.18
N ASP A 96 -12.33 3.72 -6.02
CA ASP A 96 -12.29 5.18 -5.94
C ASP A 96 -10.88 5.67 -5.64
N VAL A 97 -10.60 6.89 -6.07
CA VAL A 97 -9.45 7.69 -5.63
C VAL A 97 -9.99 9.02 -5.11
N TYR A 98 -9.62 9.38 -3.88
CA TYR A 98 -10.06 10.61 -3.23
C TYR A 98 -8.91 11.61 -3.13
N PHE A 99 -9.08 12.77 -3.74
CA PHE A 99 -8.17 13.90 -3.56
C PHE A 99 -8.78 14.85 -2.53
N GLN A 100 -8.00 15.20 -1.49
CA GLN A 100 -8.51 15.94 -0.33
C GLN A 100 -7.60 17.11 0.08
N ASN A 101 -8.20 18.23 0.48
CA ASN A 101 -7.54 19.31 1.19
C ASN A 101 -8.43 19.75 2.36
N ASP A 102 -7.98 19.56 3.60
CA ASP A 102 -8.71 20.01 4.80
C ASP A 102 -7.82 20.90 5.66
N THR A 103 -8.02 22.21 5.51
CA THR A 103 -7.25 23.23 6.25
C THR A 103 -7.69 23.39 7.71
N SER A 104 -8.75 22.70 8.16
CA SER A 104 -9.14 22.64 9.57
C SER A 104 -8.34 21.60 10.37
N LEU A 105 -7.84 20.56 9.69
CA LEU A 105 -6.96 19.56 10.29
C LEU A 105 -5.54 20.12 10.47
N PRO A 106 -4.80 19.70 11.52
CA PRO A 106 -3.41 20.10 11.70
C PRO A 106 -2.51 19.59 10.57
N ALA A 107 -1.60 20.44 10.09
CA ALA A 107 -0.63 20.08 9.06
C ALA A 107 0.75 19.70 9.62
N GLY A 108 1.08 20.13 10.84
CA GLY A 108 2.45 20.18 11.36
C GLY A 108 3.30 21.29 10.68
N ASP A 109 4.62 21.21 10.83
CA ASP A 109 5.57 22.21 10.31
C ASP A 109 5.70 22.21 8.77
N MET A 110 5.18 21.19 8.09
CA MET A 110 5.22 21.01 6.64
C MET A 110 3.81 20.93 6.07
N SER A 111 3.34 22.01 5.45
CA SER A 111 2.06 21.98 4.71
C SER A 111 2.14 21.08 3.48
N LEU A 112 0.99 20.56 3.04
CA LEU A 112 0.86 19.68 1.86
C LEU A 112 1.53 20.28 0.62
N ALA A 113 1.31 21.58 0.37
CA ALA A 113 1.97 22.32 -0.72
C ALA A 113 3.50 22.37 -0.58
N SER A 114 4.03 22.39 0.65
CA SER A 114 5.48 22.38 0.93
C SER A 114 6.08 20.99 0.70
N PHE A 115 5.39 19.94 1.15
CA PHE A 115 5.72 18.55 0.87
C PHE A 115 5.72 18.29 -0.64
N ALA A 116 4.60 18.56 -1.33
CA ALA A 116 4.46 18.31 -2.76
C ALA A 116 5.48 19.07 -3.61
N ARG A 117 5.85 20.30 -3.23
CA ARG A 117 6.98 21.02 -3.87
C ARG A 117 8.32 20.32 -3.64
N LYS A 118 8.62 19.85 -2.43
CA LYS A 118 9.87 19.10 -2.15
C LYS A 118 9.95 17.85 -3.04
N ILE A 119 8.87 17.07 -3.11
CA ILE A 119 8.81 15.85 -3.93
C ILE A 119 8.94 16.18 -5.43
N ALA A 120 8.19 17.17 -5.91
CA ALA A 120 8.28 17.62 -7.30
C ALA A 120 9.68 18.17 -7.68
N THR A 121 10.46 18.74 -6.74
CA THR A 121 11.86 19.10 -6.99
C THR A 121 12.83 17.92 -6.93
N THR A 122 12.41 16.76 -6.42
CA THR A 122 13.18 15.53 -6.53
C THR A 122 12.93 14.89 -7.91
N HIS A 123 11.69 14.83 -8.40
CA HIS A 123 11.38 14.18 -9.67
C HIS A 123 11.97 14.88 -10.89
N SER A 124 12.76 14.15 -11.68
CA SER A 124 13.17 14.56 -13.02
C SER A 124 12.21 14.07 -14.11
N MET A 125 11.54 12.94 -13.86
CA MET A 125 10.76 12.16 -14.84
C MET A 125 11.55 11.88 -16.16
N ALA A 126 12.88 11.81 -16.09
CA ALA A 126 13.74 11.42 -17.20
C ALA A 126 13.94 9.90 -17.21
N GLN A 127 13.80 9.25 -18.38
CA GLN A 127 13.75 7.77 -18.51
C GLN A 127 14.92 7.04 -17.85
N ASP A 128 16.08 7.69 -17.75
CA ASP A 128 17.32 7.08 -17.28
C ASP A 128 17.68 7.42 -15.81
N ASP A 129 16.85 8.22 -15.13
CA ASP A 129 16.99 8.59 -13.72
C ASP A 129 15.86 8.00 -12.87
N TRP A 130 16.07 7.94 -11.54
CA TRP A 130 15.06 7.48 -10.58
C TRP A 130 15.38 7.96 -9.17
N ASP A 131 14.36 8.43 -8.46
CA ASP A 131 14.43 8.75 -7.03
C ASP A 131 13.53 7.83 -6.19
N TRP A 132 13.75 7.79 -4.87
CA TRP A 132 12.94 6.96 -3.95
C TRP A 132 11.46 7.37 -3.94
N TRP A 133 11.12 8.62 -4.23
CA TRP A 133 9.73 9.06 -4.19
C TRP A 133 8.93 8.54 -5.38
N GLN A 134 9.59 8.18 -6.49
CA GLN A 134 8.96 7.44 -7.58
C GLN A 134 8.56 6.01 -7.18
N ASP A 135 9.10 5.47 -6.07
CA ASP A 135 8.65 4.22 -5.45
C ASP A 135 7.43 4.40 -4.52
N TRP A 136 6.95 5.63 -4.28
CA TRP A 136 5.61 5.90 -3.72
C TRP A 136 4.62 6.15 -4.87
N HIS A 137 3.93 5.09 -5.30
CA HIS A 137 2.98 5.16 -6.41
C HIS A 137 1.71 4.31 -6.18
N LEU A 138 0.60 4.78 -6.75
CA LEU A 138 -0.62 3.98 -6.90
C LEU A 138 -0.60 3.31 -8.28
N ALA A 139 -0.80 2.00 -8.33
CA ALA A 139 -0.61 1.20 -9.53
C ALA A 139 -1.90 0.58 -10.05
N PHE A 140 -2.08 0.62 -11.37
CA PHE A 140 -3.16 -0.01 -12.11
C PHE A 140 -2.61 -0.93 -13.19
N SER A 141 -3.34 -1.99 -13.52
CA SER A 141 -3.12 -2.81 -14.72
C SER A 141 -4.10 -2.42 -15.82
N VAL A 142 -3.63 -2.45 -17.07
CA VAL A 142 -4.42 -2.23 -18.29
C VAL A 142 -4.11 -3.32 -19.32
N ASP A 143 -4.98 -3.48 -20.32
CA ASP A 143 -4.80 -4.38 -21.46
C ASP A 143 -4.09 -3.73 -22.66
N ASP A 144 -4.24 -2.40 -22.85
CA ASP A 144 -3.50 -1.61 -23.85
C ASP A 144 -2.67 -0.51 -23.16
N LEU A 145 -1.36 -0.71 -23.02
CA LEU A 145 -0.46 0.28 -22.44
C LEU A 145 0.03 1.33 -23.46
N ASP A 146 -0.04 1.03 -24.76
CA ASP A 146 0.32 1.96 -25.83
C ASP A 146 -0.67 3.13 -25.90
N ALA A 147 -1.98 2.88 -25.72
CA ALA A 147 -3.02 3.91 -25.65
C ALA A 147 -2.76 4.94 -24.54
N VAL A 148 -2.27 4.50 -23.38
CA VAL A 148 -1.92 5.38 -22.26
C VAL A 148 -0.66 6.20 -22.57
N ALA A 149 0.39 5.55 -23.10
CA ALA A 149 1.63 6.24 -23.48
C ALA A 149 1.40 7.29 -24.58
N LEU A 150 0.61 6.94 -25.59
CA LEU A 150 0.16 7.82 -26.67
C LEU A 150 -0.54 9.08 -26.12
N ARG A 151 -1.46 8.92 -25.16
CA ARG A 151 -2.17 10.04 -24.55
C ARG A 151 -1.22 10.97 -23.80
N LEU A 152 -0.26 10.42 -23.06
CA LEU A 152 0.76 11.18 -22.33
C LEU A 152 1.72 11.92 -23.28
N MET A 153 2.18 11.27 -24.37
CA MET A 153 3.03 11.91 -25.39
C MET A 153 2.33 13.09 -26.08
N LYS A 154 1.06 12.93 -26.49
CA LYS A 154 0.29 13.98 -27.19
C LYS A 154 -0.03 15.19 -26.31
N ASP A 155 -0.16 14.97 -25.00
CA ASP A 155 -0.44 16.02 -24.03
C ASP A 155 0.84 16.60 -23.39
N ASP A 156 2.04 16.23 -23.89
CA ASP A 156 3.38 16.61 -23.40
C ASP A 156 3.57 16.37 -21.88
N VAL A 157 3.11 15.21 -21.39
CA VAL A 157 3.25 14.81 -19.99
C VAL A 157 4.52 13.96 -19.81
N PRO A 158 5.48 14.37 -18.95
CA PRO A 158 6.66 13.56 -18.65
C PRO A 158 6.31 12.25 -17.93
N PHE A 159 6.82 11.11 -18.42
CA PHE A 159 6.58 9.80 -17.80
C PHE A 159 7.83 8.89 -17.73
N VAL A 160 8.03 8.31 -16.55
CA VAL A 160 8.81 7.10 -16.24
C VAL A 160 8.41 5.93 -17.15
N SER A 161 9.28 5.05 -17.67
CA SER A 161 8.80 3.73 -18.08
C SER A 161 9.85 2.62 -18.08
N ARG A 162 9.46 1.47 -17.52
CA ARG A 162 10.37 0.42 -17.02
C ARG A 162 9.78 -1.00 -17.13
N GLY A 163 9.14 -1.31 -18.26
CA GLY A 163 8.21 -2.45 -18.37
C GLY A 163 6.81 -2.17 -17.80
N SER A 164 6.56 -0.90 -17.48
CA SER A 164 5.32 -0.25 -17.04
C SER A 164 5.48 1.25 -17.30
N LEU A 165 4.42 2.05 -17.28
CA LEU A 165 4.48 3.52 -17.29
C LEU A 165 4.45 4.05 -15.84
N TYR A 166 5.06 5.20 -15.59
CA TYR A 166 4.91 5.96 -14.34
C TYR A 166 4.77 7.45 -14.67
N PHE A 167 3.75 8.15 -14.20
CA PHE A 167 3.62 9.60 -14.42
C PHE A 167 3.23 10.32 -13.14
N ALA A 168 3.74 11.54 -12.95
CA ALA A 168 3.42 12.36 -11.78
C ALA A 168 2.09 13.09 -11.99
N ILE A 169 1.25 13.16 -10.95
CA ILE A 169 0.19 14.17 -10.91
C ILE A 169 0.83 15.50 -10.45
N PRO A 170 0.78 16.57 -11.27
CA PRO A 170 1.41 17.85 -10.96
C PRO A 170 1.01 18.37 -9.58
N ARG A 171 1.98 18.98 -8.87
CA ARG A 171 1.78 19.64 -7.56
C ARG A 171 1.22 18.76 -6.43
N THR A 172 1.24 17.43 -6.55
CA THR A 172 0.82 16.49 -5.48
C THR A 172 1.96 15.71 -4.83
N GLY A 173 2.99 15.33 -5.61
CA GLY A 173 3.98 14.33 -5.20
C GLY A 173 3.52 12.87 -5.38
N LEU A 174 2.31 12.64 -5.91
CA LEU A 174 1.82 11.29 -6.25
C LEU A 174 2.29 10.88 -7.65
N ILE A 175 2.88 9.69 -7.73
CA ILE A 175 3.12 8.98 -8.99
C ILE A 175 1.99 7.96 -9.23
N ILE A 176 1.52 7.86 -10.47
CA ILE A 176 0.64 6.79 -10.94
C ILE A 176 1.48 5.82 -11.77
N GLN A 177 1.47 4.53 -11.43
CA GLN A 177 2.02 3.47 -12.27
C GLN A 177 0.91 2.83 -13.12
N VAL A 178 1.24 2.48 -14.36
CA VAL A 178 0.38 1.68 -15.24
C VAL A 178 1.14 0.47 -15.76
N LEU A 179 0.70 -0.72 -15.36
CA LEU A 179 1.20 -2.04 -15.73
C LEU A 179 0.44 -2.55 -16.96
N GLY A 180 1.11 -3.26 -17.85
CA GLY A 180 0.51 -3.81 -19.07
C GLY A 180 1.60 -4.12 -20.11
N ASP A 181 1.21 -4.79 -21.20
CA ASP A 181 2.11 -5.04 -22.33
C ASP A 181 2.12 -3.84 -23.28
N ALA A 182 3.29 -3.58 -23.88
CA ALA A 182 3.49 -2.52 -24.86
C ALA A 182 4.01 -3.12 -26.17
N THR A 183 3.45 -2.66 -27.29
CA THR A 183 3.64 -3.22 -28.63
C THR A 183 4.21 -2.22 -29.63
N VAL A 184 3.99 -0.91 -29.44
CA VAL A 184 4.40 0.15 -30.39
C VAL A 184 5.45 1.09 -29.80
N TYR A 185 5.30 1.53 -28.54
CA TYR A 185 6.41 2.19 -27.86
C TYR A 185 7.45 1.14 -27.46
N TRP A 186 8.70 1.32 -27.91
CA TRP A 186 9.82 0.49 -27.46
C TRP A 186 10.66 1.22 -26.41
N LYS A 187 11.38 0.48 -25.55
CA LYS A 187 12.30 1.01 -24.55
C LYS A 187 13.47 0.07 -24.27
N GLU A 188 14.64 0.65 -23.99
CA GLU A 188 15.77 -0.06 -23.40
C GLU A 188 15.44 -0.54 -21.97
N PRO A 189 16.02 -1.66 -21.50
CA PRO A 189 15.69 -2.22 -20.20
C PRO A 189 16.14 -1.29 -19.06
N PHE A 190 15.18 -0.84 -18.24
CA PHE A 190 15.50 -0.06 -17.05
C PHE A 190 16.25 -0.92 -16.03
N LEU A 191 17.56 -0.70 -15.91
CA LEU A 191 18.40 -1.40 -14.92
C LEU A 191 17.97 -1.00 -13.51
N PHE A 192 17.18 -1.83 -12.83
CA PHE A 192 16.61 -1.51 -11.51
C PHE A 192 17.70 -1.15 -10.50
N CYS A 193 18.83 -1.86 -10.54
CA CYS A 193 19.99 -1.63 -9.68
C CYS A 193 21.02 -0.58 -10.17
N ARG A 194 20.73 0.22 -11.21
CA ARG A 194 21.58 1.37 -11.58
C ARG A 194 21.63 2.35 -10.40
N GLU A 195 22.83 2.79 -10.02
CA GLU A 195 22.97 3.88 -9.05
C GLU A 195 22.54 5.21 -9.68
N THR A 196 21.73 5.98 -8.95
CA THR A 196 21.25 7.32 -9.32
C THR A 196 21.49 8.33 -8.20
N SER A 197 22.54 8.12 -7.38
CA SER A 197 22.99 9.10 -6.39
C SER A 197 23.38 10.42 -7.07
N GLU A 198 23.30 11.54 -6.36
CA GLU A 198 23.58 12.87 -6.94
C GLU A 198 24.98 12.96 -7.56
N GLU A 199 25.98 12.33 -6.93
CA GLU A 199 27.35 12.26 -7.45
C GLU A 199 27.45 11.44 -8.74
N VAL A 200 26.75 10.31 -8.83
CA VAL A 200 26.75 9.45 -10.03
C VAL A 200 25.96 10.10 -11.16
N THR A 201 24.73 10.54 -10.89
CA THR A 201 23.85 11.16 -11.90
C THR A 201 24.48 12.41 -12.52
N ALA A 202 25.19 13.24 -11.74
CA ALA A 202 25.93 14.40 -12.28
C ALA A 202 27.14 14.04 -13.17
N LYS A 203 27.61 12.79 -13.14
CA LYS A 203 28.75 12.28 -13.92
C LYS A 203 28.33 11.38 -15.09
N MET A 204 27.11 10.86 -15.08
CA MET A 204 26.59 10.01 -16.16
C MET A 204 26.17 10.86 -17.36
N LYS A 205 26.40 10.31 -18.56
CA LYS A 205 25.72 10.82 -19.77
C LYS A 205 24.30 10.25 -19.79
N PRO A 206 23.27 11.06 -20.08
CA PRO A 206 21.93 10.54 -20.35
C PRO A 206 21.97 9.49 -21.45
N TYR A 207 21.14 8.46 -21.33
CA TYR A 207 20.96 7.47 -22.38
C TYR A 207 20.21 8.09 -23.57
N THR A 208 20.54 7.68 -24.79
CA THR A 208 19.79 8.11 -25.98
C THR A 208 18.37 7.59 -25.87
N LEU A 209 17.39 8.49 -25.81
CA LEU A 209 15.98 8.14 -25.63
C LEU A 209 15.39 7.52 -26.91
N ASN A 210 15.60 6.22 -27.10
CA ASN A 210 14.97 5.42 -28.16
C ASN A 210 13.49 5.15 -27.82
N VAL A 211 12.69 6.22 -27.77
CA VAL A 211 11.23 6.18 -27.68
C VAL A 211 10.69 6.33 -29.10
N THR A 212 9.85 5.39 -29.54
CA THR A 212 9.04 5.57 -30.76
C THR A 212 8.13 6.77 -30.54
N ASP A 213 8.27 7.86 -31.31
CA ASP A 213 7.35 8.99 -31.23
C ASP A 213 5.98 8.59 -31.79
N LEU A 214 5.00 8.46 -30.89
CA LEU A 214 3.61 8.13 -31.24
C LEU A 214 2.72 9.37 -31.35
N GLY A 215 3.24 10.58 -31.19
CA GLY A 215 2.44 11.82 -31.20
C GLY A 215 1.61 12.02 -32.48
N SER A 216 2.06 11.44 -33.60
CA SER A 216 1.38 11.46 -34.91
C SER A 216 0.40 10.29 -35.15
N ALA A 217 0.32 9.29 -34.27
CA ALA A 217 -0.62 8.18 -34.38
C ALA A 217 -2.09 8.65 -34.18
N PRO A 218 -3.11 7.92 -34.66
CA PRO A 218 -4.52 8.23 -34.35
C PRO A 218 -4.79 8.13 -32.84
N ASP A 219 -5.82 8.81 -32.34
CA ASP A 219 -6.25 8.64 -30.94
C ASP A 219 -6.79 7.23 -30.68
N LEU A 220 -6.38 6.65 -29.56
CA LEU A 220 -6.92 5.40 -29.03
C LEU A 220 -7.82 5.70 -27.81
N PRO A 221 -8.90 4.92 -27.57
CA PRO A 221 -9.64 5.00 -26.32
C PRO A 221 -8.73 4.58 -25.15
N LEU A 222 -8.93 5.17 -23.97
CA LEU A 222 -8.24 4.68 -22.77
C LEU A 222 -8.78 3.28 -22.37
N PRO A 223 -7.90 2.36 -21.94
CA PRO A 223 -8.25 1.01 -21.50
C PRO A 223 -9.00 0.99 -20.15
N GLU A 224 -9.40 -0.19 -19.70
CA GLU A 224 -9.93 -0.39 -18.34
C GLU A 224 -8.77 -0.42 -17.32
N PHE A 225 -8.75 0.52 -16.37
CA PHE A 225 -7.73 0.60 -15.31
C PHE A 225 -8.15 -0.25 -14.09
N VAL A 226 -7.57 -1.44 -13.96
CA VAL A 226 -7.79 -2.36 -12.84
C VAL A 226 -6.80 -2.05 -11.70
N PRO A 227 -7.23 -1.78 -10.45
CA PRO A 227 -6.31 -1.56 -9.33
C PRO A 227 -5.40 -2.76 -9.09
N SER A 228 -4.10 -2.49 -8.94
CA SER A 228 -3.07 -3.51 -8.73
C SER A 228 -2.49 -3.45 -7.32
N HIS A 229 -1.92 -2.30 -6.95
CA HIS A 229 -1.22 -2.16 -5.67
C HIS A 229 -0.98 -0.70 -5.27
N GLN A 230 -0.69 -0.49 -3.97
CA GLN A 230 -0.07 0.73 -3.46
C GLN A 230 1.38 0.41 -3.13
N SER A 231 2.32 1.08 -3.79
CA SER A 231 3.73 1.07 -3.39
C SER A 231 4.03 2.24 -2.46
N LEU A 232 4.91 2.00 -1.48
CA LEU A 232 5.30 2.91 -0.43
C LEU A 232 6.83 2.86 -0.27
N ALA A 233 7.50 3.99 -0.51
CA ALA A 233 8.91 4.14 -0.18
C ALA A 233 9.10 4.11 1.35
N ALA A 234 9.98 3.25 1.85
CA ALA A 234 10.13 2.96 3.28
C ALA A 234 11.60 2.82 3.69
N SER A 235 11.95 3.29 4.89
CA SER A 235 13.31 3.21 5.45
C SER A 235 13.68 1.82 5.98
N ASP A 236 12.68 1.02 6.36
CA ASP A 236 12.79 -0.42 6.63
C ASP A 236 11.57 -1.12 6.02
N ALA A 237 11.74 -1.75 4.85
CA ALA A 237 10.65 -2.46 4.19
C ALA A 237 10.15 -3.66 5.02
N GLN A 238 11.02 -4.31 5.78
CA GLN A 238 10.69 -5.53 6.52
C GLN A 238 9.97 -5.28 7.83
N ALA A 239 10.32 -4.24 8.58
CA ALA A 239 9.57 -3.83 9.76
C ALA A 239 8.11 -3.54 9.41
N ASN A 240 7.88 -2.85 8.28
CA ASN A 240 6.54 -2.56 7.79
C ASN A 240 5.81 -3.83 7.32
N ALA A 241 6.40 -4.64 6.43
CA ALA A 241 5.76 -5.87 5.94
C ALA A 241 5.42 -6.87 7.07
N ARG A 242 6.33 -7.07 8.04
CA ARG A 242 6.08 -7.92 9.23
C ARG A 242 4.99 -7.37 10.14
N TRP A 243 4.85 -6.05 10.25
CA TRP A 243 3.76 -5.44 11.01
C TRP A 243 2.41 -5.70 10.31
N MET A 244 2.36 -5.61 8.98
CA MET A 244 1.16 -5.91 8.19
C MET A 244 0.77 -7.40 8.28
N GLU A 245 1.75 -8.31 8.29
CA GLU A 245 1.53 -9.73 8.58
C GLU A 245 0.94 -9.93 9.98
N ALA A 246 1.64 -9.45 11.01
CA ALA A 246 1.32 -9.75 12.41
C ALA A 246 0.01 -9.11 12.93
N TYR A 247 -0.42 -7.98 12.34
CA TYR A 247 -1.55 -7.20 12.87
C TYR A 247 -2.68 -6.94 11.86
N LEU A 248 -2.43 -7.00 10.55
CA LEU A 248 -3.46 -6.91 9.51
C LEU A 248 -3.83 -8.25 8.87
N ASN A 249 -3.12 -9.34 9.17
CA ASN A 249 -3.31 -10.67 8.55
C ASN A 249 -3.11 -10.64 7.01
N LEU A 250 -2.26 -9.73 6.52
CA LEU A 250 -1.84 -9.75 5.12
C LEU A 250 -0.78 -10.82 4.90
N THR A 251 -0.86 -11.52 3.77
CA THR A 251 0.08 -12.62 3.47
C THR A 251 1.27 -12.10 2.67
N PHE A 252 2.50 -12.46 3.05
CA PHE A 252 3.69 -12.23 2.21
C PHE A 252 3.52 -12.90 0.85
N PHE A 253 3.68 -12.12 -0.22
CA PHE A 253 4.06 -12.69 -1.51
C PHE A 253 5.57 -12.98 -1.52
N TYR A 254 5.93 -14.01 -2.28
CA TYR A 254 7.25 -14.62 -2.35
C TYR A 254 8.41 -13.58 -2.34
N PRO A 255 9.36 -13.63 -1.38
CA PRO A 255 10.33 -12.54 -1.18
C PRO A 255 11.28 -12.41 -2.38
N PHE A 256 11.01 -11.43 -3.24
CA PHE A 256 11.67 -11.29 -4.54
C PHE A 256 12.93 -10.44 -4.49
N THR A 257 13.97 -10.97 -3.84
CA THR A 257 15.38 -10.70 -4.17
C THR A 257 16.25 -11.70 -3.40
N ARG A 258 16.58 -12.85 -4.02
CA ARG A 258 17.62 -13.71 -3.43
C ARG A 258 18.98 -13.02 -3.54
N PRO A 259 19.93 -13.29 -2.63
CA PRO A 259 21.31 -12.89 -2.83
C PRO A 259 21.81 -13.36 -4.20
N ASN A 260 22.39 -12.43 -4.97
CA ASN A 260 22.84 -12.59 -6.37
C ASN A 260 21.75 -12.56 -7.48
N GLU A 261 20.47 -12.32 -7.17
CA GLU A 261 19.46 -12.00 -8.21
C GLU A 261 19.48 -10.51 -8.61
N THR A 262 20.17 -9.66 -7.87
CA THR A 262 20.50 -8.28 -8.28
C THR A 262 21.76 -8.22 -9.13
N HIS A 263 21.86 -7.22 -10.01
CA HIS A 263 23.05 -6.94 -10.82
C HIS A 263 24.37 -6.97 -10.02
N ALA A 264 25.41 -7.58 -10.60
CA ALA A 264 26.70 -7.86 -9.96
C ALA A 264 27.45 -6.61 -9.43
N TYR A 265 27.06 -5.41 -9.84
CA TYR A 265 27.67 -4.15 -9.39
C TYR A 265 27.10 -3.62 -8.06
N ALA A 266 26.05 -4.23 -7.49
CA ALA A 266 25.32 -3.71 -6.33
C ALA A 266 25.44 -4.57 -5.05
N GLY A 267 26.55 -5.30 -4.88
CA GLY A 267 26.87 -6.05 -3.64
C GLY A 267 25.88 -7.16 -3.25
N GLY A 268 24.92 -7.50 -4.11
CA GLY A 268 23.89 -8.51 -3.87
C GLY A 268 22.51 -7.99 -3.41
N THR A 269 22.36 -6.69 -3.11
CA THR A 269 21.05 -6.03 -2.88
C THR A 269 21.11 -4.52 -3.18
N CYS A 270 20.58 -4.08 -4.33
CA CYS A 270 20.47 -2.67 -4.70
C CYS A 270 19.27 -1.93 -4.07
N ALA A 271 18.29 -2.72 -3.66
CA ALA A 271 17.12 -2.36 -2.88
C ALA A 271 16.71 -3.61 -2.09
N ARG A 272 15.72 -3.43 -1.22
CA ARG A 272 14.91 -4.48 -0.62
C ARG A 272 13.46 -4.15 -0.91
N ILE A 273 12.68 -5.16 -1.31
CA ILE A 273 11.25 -4.99 -1.55
C ILE A 273 10.47 -6.13 -0.91
N GLU A 274 9.43 -5.80 -0.17
CA GLU A 274 8.55 -6.74 0.52
C GLU A 274 7.11 -6.53 0.01
N TRP A 275 6.46 -7.58 -0.52
CA TRP A 275 5.12 -7.50 -1.13
C TRP A 275 4.11 -8.24 -0.25
N MET A 276 2.98 -7.60 0.07
CA MET A 276 1.92 -8.13 0.94
C MET A 276 0.57 -8.16 0.22
N TYR A 277 -0.18 -9.25 0.31
CA TYR A 277 -1.52 -9.39 -0.31
C TYR A 277 -2.68 -9.17 0.67
N ALA A 278 -3.68 -8.42 0.21
CA ALA A 278 -5.07 -8.48 0.67
C ALA A 278 -5.82 -9.67 0.02
N ALA A 279 -7.02 -10.00 0.52
CA ALA A 279 -7.77 -11.21 0.14
C ALA A 279 -8.32 -11.19 -1.30
N ASP A 280 -8.44 -10.03 -1.92
CA ASP A 280 -8.74 -9.83 -3.35
C ASP A 280 -7.50 -9.82 -4.26
N ARG A 281 -6.30 -9.99 -3.68
CA ARG A 281 -4.97 -9.88 -4.30
C ARG A 281 -4.52 -8.46 -4.65
N TYR A 282 -5.16 -7.42 -4.14
CA TYR A 282 -4.53 -6.10 -4.10
C TYR A 282 -3.27 -6.16 -3.23
N GLN A 283 -2.20 -5.46 -3.63
CA GLN A 283 -0.91 -5.53 -2.90
C GLN A 283 -0.53 -4.22 -2.20
N PHE A 284 0.26 -4.36 -1.15
CA PHE A 284 1.13 -3.32 -0.62
C PHE A 284 2.56 -3.71 -0.94
N HIS A 285 3.34 -2.80 -1.55
CA HIS A 285 4.78 -2.95 -1.71
C HIS A 285 5.49 -1.96 -0.78
N PHE A 286 6.45 -2.44 0.01
CA PHE A 286 7.35 -1.57 0.76
C PHE A 286 8.72 -1.62 0.09
N ILE A 287 9.19 -0.48 -0.43
CA ILE A 287 10.45 -0.38 -1.18
C ILE A 287 11.48 0.40 -0.35
N GLU A 288 12.56 -0.28 0.01
CA GLU A 288 13.76 0.27 0.66
C GLU A 288 14.89 0.29 -0.38
N GLN A 289 15.09 1.42 -1.08
CA GLN A 289 16.19 1.56 -2.03
C GLN A 289 17.54 1.69 -1.30
N ARG A 290 18.65 1.34 -1.96
CA ARG A 290 20.01 1.53 -1.40
C ARG A 290 20.97 2.29 -2.32
N VAL A 291 20.61 2.45 -3.59
CA VAL A 291 21.45 3.09 -4.64
C VAL A 291 20.75 4.26 -5.33
N LYS A 292 19.63 4.76 -4.80
CA LYS A 292 18.84 5.85 -5.39
C LYS A 292 18.99 7.15 -4.60
N ARG A 293 18.87 8.29 -5.29
CA ARG A 293 18.75 9.61 -4.66
C ARG A 293 17.38 9.80 -4.01
N GLU A 294 17.35 10.41 -2.82
CA GLU A 294 16.11 10.82 -2.12
C GLU A 294 15.77 12.30 -2.35
N GLY A 295 16.77 13.11 -2.73
CA GLY A 295 16.65 14.56 -2.87
C GLY A 295 16.44 15.29 -1.55
N ASN A 296 15.66 16.38 -1.60
CA ASN A 296 15.53 17.39 -0.53
C ASN A 296 14.61 16.99 0.63
N LEU A 297 14.05 15.78 0.61
CA LEU A 297 13.34 15.17 1.73
C LEU A 297 13.74 13.69 1.79
N ARG A 298 14.37 13.29 2.88
CA ARG A 298 14.78 11.89 3.12
C ARG A 298 13.58 11.07 3.57
N ILE A 299 13.46 9.83 3.11
CA ILE A 299 12.33 8.94 3.43
C ILE A 299 12.23 8.75 4.94
N ALA A 300 13.32 8.33 5.58
CA ALA A 300 13.38 8.16 7.03
C ALA A 300 12.99 9.43 7.81
N ALA A 301 13.33 10.62 7.29
CA ALA A 301 12.98 11.91 7.91
C ALA A 301 11.51 12.31 7.71
N HIS A 302 10.88 11.87 6.62
CA HIS A 302 9.43 12.03 6.41
C HIS A 302 8.64 11.04 7.26
N GLU A 303 9.05 9.78 7.33
CA GLU A 303 8.43 8.81 8.26
C GLU A 303 8.50 9.32 9.71
N ASP A 304 9.65 9.85 10.12
CA ASP A 304 9.83 10.49 11.43
C ASP A 304 8.91 11.69 11.66
N TYR A 305 8.62 12.44 10.59
CA TYR A 305 7.68 13.55 10.61
C TYR A 305 6.24 13.05 10.77
N LEU A 306 5.82 12.05 9.98
CA LEU A 306 4.51 11.39 10.08
C LEU A 306 4.30 10.82 11.49
N ARG A 307 5.24 10.00 11.99
CA ARG A 307 5.22 9.44 13.35
C ARG A 307 5.02 10.52 14.43
N ARG A 308 5.67 11.69 14.31
CA ARG A 308 5.51 12.80 15.27
C ARG A 308 4.19 13.56 15.12
N LEU A 309 3.70 13.75 13.91
CA LEU A 309 2.44 14.45 13.64
C LEU A 309 1.22 13.62 14.06
N HIS A 310 1.20 12.35 13.67
CA HIS A 310 0.20 11.35 14.05
C HIS A 310 0.21 11.06 15.56
N GLY A 311 1.39 11.19 16.20
CA GLY A 311 1.56 11.07 17.65
C GLY A 311 1.15 9.70 18.18
N ASN A 312 0.02 9.64 18.89
CA ASN A 312 -0.59 8.41 19.39
C ASN A 312 -2.01 8.20 18.81
N LEU A 313 -2.25 8.66 17.58
CA LEU A 313 -3.53 8.61 16.86
C LEU A 313 -4.72 9.16 17.66
N THR A 314 -4.49 10.25 18.41
CA THR A 314 -5.49 10.90 19.27
C THR A 314 -6.41 11.87 18.53
N GLN A 315 -6.07 12.22 17.28
CA GLN A 315 -6.83 13.08 16.38
C GLN A 315 -6.42 12.78 14.93
N VAL A 316 -7.26 13.16 13.96
CA VAL A 316 -6.90 13.12 12.53
C VAL A 316 -6.05 14.35 12.18
N ASP A 317 -5.09 14.19 11.26
CA ASP A 317 -4.30 15.29 10.69
C ASP A 317 -4.31 15.24 9.15
N GLN A 318 -3.77 16.27 8.49
CA GLN A 318 -3.78 16.38 7.03
C GLN A 318 -3.05 15.23 6.33
N TYR A 319 -2.04 14.62 6.94
CA TYR A 319 -1.30 13.52 6.33
C TYR A 319 -2.01 12.16 6.53
N MET A 320 -2.91 12.02 7.50
CA MET A 320 -3.83 10.87 7.56
C MET A 320 -4.85 10.84 6.39
N LEU A 321 -4.90 11.88 5.56
CA LEU A 321 -5.63 11.86 4.29
C LEU A 321 -4.84 11.16 3.17
N PHE A 322 -3.53 10.91 3.35
CA PHE A 322 -2.77 9.93 2.57
C PHE A 322 -2.99 8.52 3.14
N ARG A 323 -3.93 7.76 2.56
CA ARG A 323 -4.23 6.40 3.04
C ARG A 323 -4.76 5.47 1.97
N ALA A 324 -4.47 4.18 2.13
CA ALA A 324 -5.19 3.10 1.47
C ALA A 324 -6.26 2.55 2.42
N ALA A 325 -7.44 2.24 1.90
CA ALA A 325 -8.56 1.75 2.69
C ALA A 325 -8.97 0.32 2.33
N LEU A 326 -9.15 -0.48 3.37
CA LEU A 326 -9.46 -1.90 3.30
C LEU A 326 -10.80 -2.16 4.02
N SER A 327 -11.77 -2.74 3.33
CA SER A 327 -13.01 -3.18 3.97
C SER A 327 -12.86 -4.56 4.61
N THR A 328 -13.54 -4.78 5.73
CA THR A 328 -13.58 -6.06 6.45
C THR A 328 -14.98 -6.31 7.04
N PRO A 329 -15.44 -7.57 7.24
CA PRO A 329 -16.77 -7.84 7.82
C PRO A 329 -16.90 -7.57 9.33
N ASP A 330 -15.82 -7.30 10.06
CA ASP A 330 -15.81 -6.95 11.48
C ASP A 330 -14.55 -6.11 11.83
N VAL A 331 -14.73 -4.81 12.03
CA VAL A 331 -13.64 -3.89 12.45
C VAL A 331 -13.32 -4.03 13.94
N GLY A 332 -14.28 -4.51 14.75
CA GLY A 332 -14.10 -4.76 16.18
C GLY A 332 -13.06 -5.84 16.46
N ALA A 333 -12.98 -6.88 15.63
CA ALA A 333 -11.93 -7.90 15.69
C ALA A 333 -10.52 -7.29 15.58
N TYR A 334 -10.34 -6.36 14.64
CA TYR A 334 -9.08 -5.63 14.45
C TYR A 334 -8.78 -4.68 15.61
N ALA A 335 -9.75 -3.85 16.01
CA ALA A 335 -9.60 -2.93 17.15
C ALA A 335 -9.21 -3.68 18.45
N ALA A 336 -9.81 -4.85 18.71
CA ALA A 336 -9.45 -5.71 19.82
C ALA A 336 -8.03 -6.29 19.70
N ASN A 337 -7.57 -6.65 18.51
CA ASN A 337 -6.21 -7.13 18.28
C ASN A 337 -5.17 -6.02 18.49
N PHE A 338 -5.40 -4.82 17.96
CA PHE A 338 -4.50 -3.68 18.17
C PHE A 338 -4.42 -3.28 19.65
N ALA A 339 -5.56 -3.18 20.34
CA ALA A 339 -5.61 -2.88 21.78
C ALA A 339 -4.86 -3.94 22.62
N LYS A 340 -5.05 -5.23 22.32
CA LYS A 340 -4.33 -6.36 22.96
C LYS A 340 -2.80 -6.25 22.80
N HIS A 341 -2.33 -5.71 21.68
CA HIS A 341 -0.89 -5.56 21.37
C HIS A 341 -0.33 -4.16 21.65
N GLY A 342 -1.13 -3.26 22.25
CA GLY A 342 -0.69 -1.90 22.59
C GLY A 342 -0.47 -0.97 21.39
N ILE A 343 -1.06 -1.29 20.24
CA ILE A 343 -0.94 -0.49 19.02
C ILE A 343 -1.97 0.65 19.05
N PRO A 344 -1.56 1.92 18.88
CA PRO A 344 -2.48 3.04 18.76
C PRO A 344 -3.41 2.88 17.55
N THR A 345 -4.66 3.30 17.70
CA THR A 345 -5.65 3.37 16.62
C THR A 345 -6.61 4.52 16.87
N LEU A 346 -7.12 5.14 15.81
CA LEU A 346 -8.24 6.09 15.89
C LEU A 346 -9.50 5.39 15.35
N LEU A 347 -10.43 5.07 16.24
CA LEU A 347 -11.74 4.52 15.90
C LEU A 347 -12.74 5.66 15.73
N SER A 348 -13.51 5.64 14.65
CA SER A 348 -14.70 6.49 14.47
C SER A 348 -15.90 5.64 14.03
N ASP A 349 -17.08 5.95 14.57
CA ASP A 349 -18.33 5.69 13.86
C ASP A 349 -18.51 6.86 12.88
N GLY A 350 -18.61 6.58 11.57
CA GLY A 350 -18.77 7.62 10.55
C GLY A 350 -20.18 8.18 10.44
N ASP A 351 -20.36 9.21 9.62
CA ASP A 351 -21.67 9.87 9.43
C ASP A 351 -22.71 8.96 8.75
N ASP A 352 -22.24 7.91 8.06
CA ASP A 352 -23.04 6.82 7.48
C ASP A 352 -23.34 5.67 8.48
N GLY A 353 -22.82 5.74 9.70
CA GLY A 353 -22.89 4.68 10.72
C GLY A 353 -21.95 3.49 10.47
N VAL A 354 -21.03 3.57 9.49
CA VAL A 354 -20.00 2.57 9.26
C VAL A 354 -18.83 2.82 10.20
N LYS A 355 -18.35 1.75 10.84
CA LYS A 355 -17.16 1.80 11.70
C LYS A 355 -15.90 1.90 10.85
N ARG A 356 -15.06 2.88 11.18
CA ARG A 356 -13.74 3.11 10.57
C ARG A 356 -12.67 3.09 11.66
N LEU A 357 -11.49 2.61 11.30
CA LEU A 357 -10.35 2.45 12.19
C LEU A 357 -9.08 2.85 11.44
N LEU A 358 -8.49 4.00 11.81
CA LEU A 358 -7.19 4.41 11.29
C LEU A 358 -6.08 3.79 12.12
N VAL A 359 -5.06 3.28 11.44
CA VAL A 359 -3.86 2.69 12.04
C VAL A 359 -2.63 2.99 11.17
N THR A 360 -1.46 3.10 11.80
CA THR A 360 -0.19 3.38 11.10
C THR A 360 0.82 2.25 11.31
N PRO A 361 1.28 1.54 10.26
CA PRO A 361 2.53 0.79 10.27
C PRO A 361 3.75 1.62 10.71
N PRO A 362 4.91 1.00 11.02
CA PRO A 362 6.10 1.67 11.55
C PRO A 362 6.62 2.89 10.78
N ASN A 363 6.44 2.96 9.45
CA ASN A 363 6.79 4.13 8.63
C ASN A 363 5.85 5.33 8.77
N GLY A 364 4.71 5.17 9.44
CA GLY A 364 3.76 6.24 9.71
C GLY A 364 2.72 6.47 8.61
N TYR A 365 2.79 5.83 7.43
CA TYR A 365 1.69 5.96 6.46
C TYR A 365 0.38 5.41 7.06
N THR A 366 -0.75 6.04 6.73
CA THR A 366 -2.06 5.66 7.32
C THR A 366 -2.75 4.57 6.51
N ILE A 367 -3.39 3.64 7.21
CA ILE A 367 -4.30 2.64 6.66
C ILE A 367 -5.65 2.81 7.36
N GLU A 368 -6.74 2.79 6.58
CA GLU A 368 -8.10 2.71 7.13
C GLU A 368 -8.63 1.28 6.99
N LEU A 369 -9.18 0.73 8.08
CA LEU A 369 -10.06 -0.42 8.02
C LEU A 369 -11.50 0.04 8.22
N PHE A 370 -12.45 -0.43 7.41
CA PHE A 370 -13.86 -0.10 7.58
C PHE A 370 -14.82 -1.29 7.44
N GLU A 371 -15.99 -1.21 8.10
CA GLU A 371 -16.90 -2.34 8.22
C GLU A 371 -17.84 -2.48 7.01
N ASP A 372 -17.54 -3.43 6.11
CA ASP A 372 -18.42 -3.78 4.99
C ASP A 372 -19.11 -5.13 5.25
N ALA A 373 -20.36 -5.04 5.69
CA ALA A 373 -21.20 -6.18 6.00
C ALA A 373 -21.51 -7.09 4.78
N SER A 374 -21.25 -6.67 3.53
CA SER A 374 -21.43 -7.53 2.35
C SER A 374 -20.42 -8.68 2.30
N HIS A 375 -19.27 -8.55 2.97
CA HIS A 375 -18.25 -9.59 3.11
C HIS A 375 -18.54 -10.57 4.27
N ARG A 376 -19.61 -10.37 5.04
CA ARG A 376 -19.97 -11.31 6.11
C ARG A 376 -20.37 -12.65 5.49
N PRO A 377 -19.79 -13.78 5.94
CA PRO A 377 -20.24 -15.10 5.48
C PRO A 377 -21.75 -15.20 5.64
N ARG A 378 -22.45 -15.59 4.56
CA ARG A 378 -23.88 -15.86 4.65
C ARG A 378 -24.07 -16.99 5.64
N VAL A 379 -24.55 -16.65 6.83
CA VAL A 379 -25.06 -17.64 7.78
C VAL A 379 -26.28 -18.27 7.13
N GLU A 380 -26.06 -19.40 6.46
CA GLU A 380 -27.14 -20.28 6.06
C GLU A 380 -27.89 -20.65 7.34
N LYS A 381 -29.07 -20.05 7.51
CA LYS A 381 -30.00 -20.45 8.57
C LYS A 381 -30.25 -21.92 8.34
N SER A 382 -29.76 -22.76 9.26
CA SER A 382 -29.91 -24.20 9.15
C SER A 382 -31.39 -24.51 8.88
N PRO A 383 -31.71 -25.47 7.98
CA PRO A 383 -33.09 -25.83 7.71
C PRO A 383 -33.78 -26.09 9.05
N ARG A 384 -34.85 -25.33 9.32
CA ARG A 384 -35.65 -25.54 10.53
C ARG A 384 -36.14 -26.98 10.47
N GLN A 385 -35.62 -27.82 11.36
CA GLN A 385 -36.16 -29.14 11.58
C GLN A 385 -37.58 -28.94 12.11
N TRP A 386 -38.55 -29.49 11.38
CA TRP A 386 -39.97 -29.50 11.70
C TRP A 386 -40.31 -30.78 12.47
#